data_AF-A0A4P5YKZ9-F1
#
_entry.id   AF-A0A4P5YKZ9-F1
#
_cell.length_a   1.000
_cell.length_b   1.000
_cell.length_c   1.000
_cell.angle_alpha   90.00
_cell.angle_beta   90.00
_cell.angle_gamma   90.00
#
_symmetry.space_group_name_H-M   'P 1'
#
loop_
_entity.id
_entity.type
_entity.pdbx_description
1 polymer ?
#
loop_
_entity_poly.entity_id
_entity_poly.type
_entity_poly.pdbx_seq_one_letter_code
_entity_poly.pdbx_strand_id
1 'polypeptide(L)' 'MPFKIQYKFQDDAQSYYCIVSYDQYRNFCALPIIQECTIIKGNQTNTKKNLDEIQNALDMAYKKDTSHIRKLSENFS' A
#
# COMPACT_ATOMS: atom_id res chain seq x y z
N MET A 1 -11.78 -1.54 -8.65
CA MET A 1 -12.37 -1.90 -7.35
C MET A 1 -11.25 -2.39 -6.45
N PRO A 2 -11.07 -1.82 -5.25
CA PRO A 2 -10.00 -2.23 -4.34
C PRO A 2 -10.28 -3.61 -3.74
N PHE A 3 -9.22 -4.35 -3.41
CA PHE A 3 -9.31 -5.71 -2.86
C PHE A 3 -8.26 -5.93 -1.78
N LYS A 4 -8.53 -6.88 -0.89
CA LYS A 4 -7.64 -7.24 0.22
C LYS A 4 -6.54 -8.18 -0.27
N ILE A 5 -5.32 -7.91 0.16
CA ILE A 5 -4.16 -8.77 -0.05
C ILE A 5 -3.56 -9.15 1.30
N GLN A 6 -2.85 -10.28 1.32
CA GLN A 6 -1.94 -10.66 2.40
C GLN A 6 -0.52 -10.59 1.87
N TYR A 7 0.40 -10.12 2.70
CA TYR A 7 1.80 -10.05 2.36
C TYR A 7 2.71 -10.33 3.56
N LYS A 8 3.97 -10.61 3.26
CA LYS A 8 5.01 -10.90 4.24
C LYS A 8 6.31 -10.22 3.83
N PHE A 9 7.05 -9.67 4.80
CA PHE A 9 8.38 -9.13 4.57
C PHE A 9 9.45 -10.23 4.71
N GLN A 10 10.58 -10.09 4.02
CA GLN A 10 11.66 -11.09 4.04
C GLN A 10 12.20 -11.38 5.45
N ASP A 11 12.34 -10.35 6.27
CA ASP A 11 12.93 -10.44 7.61
C ASP A 11 11.90 -10.55 8.74
N ASP A 12 10.62 -10.75 8.39
CA ASP A 12 9.54 -10.82 9.37
C ASP A 12 8.73 -12.11 9.20
N ALA A 13 8.55 -12.85 10.29
CA ALA A 13 7.71 -14.04 10.31
C ALA A 13 6.21 -13.71 10.21
N GLN A 14 5.82 -12.47 10.56
CA GLN A 14 4.45 -12.03 10.63
C GLN A 14 3.85 -11.79 9.23
N SER A 15 2.60 -12.22 9.05
CA SER A 15 1.80 -11.85 7.87
C SER A 15 0.97 -10.60 8.15
N TYR A 16 0.87 -9.75 7.13
CA TYR A 16 0.16 -8.49 7.14
C TYR A 16 -0.95 -8.47 6.08
N TYR A 17 -1.86 -7.51 6.21
CA TYR A 17 -2.96 -7.35 5.28
C TYR A 17 -3.14 -5.88 4.93
N CYS A 18 -3.46 -5.59 3.67
CA CYS A 18 -3.87 -4.26 3.25
C CYS A 18 -4.89 -4.35 2.11
N ILE A 19 -5.49 -3.21 1.79
CA ILE A 19 -6.45 -3.09 0.70
C ILE A 19 -5.86 -2.17 -0.35
N VAL A 20 -5.85 -2.63 -1.60
CA VAL A 20 -5.14 -2.00 -2.71
C VAL A 20 -5.97 -2.03 -3.99
N SER A 21 -5.70 -1.10 -4.90
CA SER A 21 -6.07 -1.24 -6.31
C SER A 21 -5.21 -2.29 -7.02
N TYR A 22 -5.57 -2.66 -8.24
CA TYR A 22 -4.75 -3.59 -9.03
C TYR A 22 -3.36 -3.02 -9.36
N ASP A 23 -3.28 -1.73 -9.69
CA ASP A 23 -2.00 -1.08 -9.99
C ASP A 23 -1.11 -0.98 -8.75
N GLN A 24 -1.71 -0.64 -7.60
CA GLN A 24 -1.01 -0.63 -6.32
C GLN A 24 -0.53 -2.02 -5.93
N TYR A 25 -1.34 -3.06 -6.15
CA TYR A 25 -0.94 -4.46 -5.94
C TYR A 25 0.30 -4.81 -6.76
N ARG A 26 0.30 -4.49 -8.06
CA ARG A 26 1.44 -4.75 -8.96
C ARG A 26 2.71 -4.07 -8.48
N ASN A 27 2.61 -2.80 -8.10
CA ASN A 27 3.77 -2.03 -7.63
C ASN A 27 4.26 -2.52 -6.26
N PHE A 28 3.34 -2.80 -5.34
CA PHE A 28 3.65 -3.23 -3.99
C PHE A 28 4.34 -4.61 -3.97
N CYS A 29 3.80 -5.59 -4.69
CA CYS A 29 4.41 -6.93 -4.74
C CYS A 29 5.75 -6.96 -5.49
N ALA A 30 6.13 -5.89 -6.20
CA ALA A 30 7.43 -5.77 -6.87
C ALA A 30 8.52 -5.20 -5.93
N LEU A 31 8.17 -4.77 -4.72
CA LEU A 31 9.14 -4.23 -3.76
C LEU A 31 10.08 -5.35 -3.27
N PRO A 32 11.42 -5.13 -3.26
CA PRO A 32 12.39 -6.17 -2.89
C PRO A 32 12.22 -6.73 -1.48
N ILE A 33 11.68 -5.93 -0.55
CA ILE A 33 11.45 -6.33 0.84
C ILE A 33 10.27 -7.30 1.00
N ILE A 34 9.41 -7.42 -0.02
CA ILE A 34 8.24 -8.30 0.01
C ILE A 34 8.67 -9.71 -0.38
N GLN A 35 8.45 -10.66 0.52
CA GLN A 35 8.71 -12.08 0.31
C GLN A 35 7.51 -12.78 -0.34
N GLU A 36 6.30 -12.50 0.17
CA GLU A 36 5.07 -13.11 -0.29
C GLU A 36 3.98 -12.05 -0.44
N CYS A 37 3.14 -12.18 -1.47
CA CYS A 37 2.09 -11.21 -1.79
C CYS A 37 0.93 -11.91 -2.53
N THR A 38 -0.20 -12.11 -1.86
CA THR A 38 -1.32 -12.92 -2.37
C THR A 38 -2.66 -12.19 -2.26
N ILE A 39 -3.49 -12.33 -3.29
CA ILE A 39 -4.86 -11.80 -3.29
C ILE A 39 -5.74 -12.74 -2.49
N ILE A 40 -6.41 -12.23 -1.45
CA ILE A 40 -7.35 -13.03 -0.67
C ILE A 40 -8.72 -12.96 -1.33
N LYS A 41 -9.16 -14.08 -1.91
CA LYS A 41 -10.53 -14.29 -2.37
C LYS A 41 -11.37 -14.87 -1.22
N GLY A 42 -11.98 -14.00 -0.41
CA GLY A 42 -12.85 -14.38 0.69
C GLY A 42 -13.80 -13.24 1.06
N ASN A 43 -15.04 -13.59 1.43
CA ASN A 43 -16.21 -12.71 1.63
C ASN A 43 -15.85 -11.28 2.07
N GLN A 44 -16.29 -10.30 1.28
CA GLN A 44 -16.08 -8.86 1.46
C GLN A 44 -16.81 -8.30 2.70
N THR A 45 -16.54 -8.81 3.90
CA THR A 45 -16.88 -8.15 5.17
C THR A 45 -15.78 -7.16 5.57
N ASN A 46 -15.30 -6.36 4.61
CA ASN A 46 -14.52 -5.17 4.95
C ASN A 46 -15.54 -4.11 5.39
N THR A 47 -15.72 -3.92 6.69
CA THR A 47 -16.44 -2.78 7.24
C THR A 47 -15.86 -1.50 6.64
N LYS A 48 -16.68 -0.71 5.93
CA LYS A 48 -16.31 0.56 5.26
C LYS A 48 -15.32 1.42 6.06
N LYS A 49 -15.47 1.44 7.38
CA LYS A 49 -14.61 2.17 8.32
C LYS A 49 -13.11 1.83 8.20
N ASN A 50 -12.78 0.56 7.99
CA ASN A 50 -11.38 0.10 7.89
C ASN A 50 -10.75 0.45 6.53
N LEU A 51 -11.57 0.53 5.47
CA LEU A 51 -11.15 0.99 4.14
C LEU A 51 -10.78 2.48 4.15
N ASP A 52 -11.59 3.30 4.80
CA ASP A 52 -11.40 4.76 4.84
C ASP A 52 -10.12 5.15 5.61
N GLU A 53 -9.83 4.46 6.72
CA GLU A 53 -8.62 4.69 7.51
C GLU A 53 -7.34 4.31 6.74
N ILE A 54 -7.36 3.17 6.04
CA ILE A 54 -6.24 2.73 5.19
C ILE A 54 -6.06 3.67 4.00
N GLN A 55 -7.15 4.08 3.33
CA GLN A 55 -7.08 5.02 2.21
C GLN A 55 -6.50 6.37 2.66
N ASN A 56 -6.91 6.88 3.83
CA ASN A 56 -6.35 8.10 4.40
C ASN A 56 -4.84 7.97 4.69
N ALA A 57 -4.40 6.84 5.25
CA ALA A 57 -2.98 6.60 5.52
C ALA A 57 -2.15 6.58 4.23
N LEU A 58 -2.67 5.94 3.17
CA LEU A 58 -2.04 5.93 1.85
C LEU A 58 -1.99 7.34 1.25
N ASP A 59 -3.10 8.09 1.27
CA ASP A 59 -3.17 9.45 0.73
C ASP A 59 -2.22 10.40 1.46
N MET A 60 -2.06 10.25 2.78
CA MET A 60 -1.09 11.01 3.57
C MET A 60 0.37 10.68 3.19
N ALA A 61 0.69 9.40 2.96
CA ALA A 61 2.02 8.99 2.51
C ALA A 61 2.36 9.58 1.12
N TYR A 62 1.43 9.48 0.16
CA TYR A 62 1.58 10.06 -1.17
C TYR A 62 1.73 11.59 -1.14
N LYS A 63 0.96 12.31 -0.31
CA LYS A 63 1.12 13.76 -0.12
C LYS A 63 2.49 14.12 0.46
N LYS A 64 3.00 13.32 1.38
CA LYS A 64 4.32 13.55 1.98
C LYS A 64 5.44 13.32 0.95
N ASP A 65 5.36 12.27 0.15
CA ASP A 65 6.33 11.97 -0.90
C ASP A 65 6.34 13.04 -2.01
N THR A 66 5.18 13.49 -2.46
CA THR A 66 5.08 14.59 -3.45
C THR A 66 5.62 15.91 -2.93
N SER A 67 5.43 16.22 -1.62
CA SER A 67 6.05 17.41 -1.01
C SER A 67 7.58 17.36 -0.98
N HIS A 68 8.16 16.16 -0.81
CA HIS A 68 9.59 15.95 -0.84
C HIS A 68 10.16 16.01 -2.26
N ILE A 69 9.46 15.45 -3.25
CA ILE A 69 9.81 15.55 -4.68
C ILE A 69 9.82 17.02 -5.13
N ARG A 70 8.82 17.81 -4.72
CA ARG A 70 8.70 19.22 -5.12
C ARG A 70 9.79 20.12 -4.52
N LYS A 71 10.26 19.83 -3.30
CA LYS A 71 11.42 20.53 -2.71
C LYS A 71 12.74 20.23 -3.43
N LEU A 72 12.88 19.08 -4.07
CA LEU A 72 14.05 18.77 -4.87
C LEU A 72 14.08 19.56 -6.18
N SER A 73 12.93 19.83 -6.81
CA SER A 73 12.89 20.63 -8.06
C SER A 73 13.15 22.13 -7.83
N GLU A 74 12.79 22.67 -6.66
CA GLU A 74 12.97 24.09 -6.34
C GLU A 74 14.43 24.46 -5.97
N ASN A 75 15.26 23.49 -5.59
CA ASN A 75 16.68 23.71 -5.27
C ASN A 75 17.62 23.65 -6.50
N PHE A 76 17.08 23.46 -7.71
CA PHE A 76 17.83 23.47 -8.97
C PHE A 76 17.39 24.60 -9.93
N SER A 77 16.77 25.67 -9.41
CA SER A 77 16.41 26.87 -10.18
C SER A 77 17.36 28.03 -9.91
#